data_AF-A0A2Z3HD09-F1
#
_entry.id   AF-A0A2Z3HD09-F1
#
_cell.length_a   1.000
_cell.length_b   1.000
_cell.length_c   1.000
_cell.angle_alpha   90.00
_cell.angle_beta   90.00
_cell.angle_gamma   90.00
#
_symmetry.space_group_name_H-M   'P 1'
#
loop_
_entity.id
_entity.type
_entity.pdbx_description
1 polymer ?
#
loop_
_entity_poly.entity_id
_entity_poly.type
_entity_poly.pdbx_seq_one_letter_code
_entity_poly.pdbx_strand_id
1 'polypeptide(L)'
;MSAFYSALFAAGGAATEGASARGMSPTDVALFATVIGSMLLFGGAAVLALSWAFRAGQFDNFQQGSRSIFGPDEPIGEGTDAFPGARPAEADREPEPFSVTGPPARR
;
A
#
# COMPACT_ATOMS: atom_id res chain seq x y z
N MET A 1 26.85 0.56 11.60
CA MET A 1 25.58 0.04 11.06
C MET A 1 25.63 -0.39 9.58
N SER A 2 26.81 -0.76 9.03
CA SER A 2 26.91 -1.21 7.62
C SER A 2 27.41 -2.65 7.44
N ALA A 3 28.04 -3.25 8.46
CA ALA A 3 28.64 -4.59 8.35
C ALA A 3 27.64 -5.76 8.47
N PHE A 4 26.40 -5.52 8.91
CA PHE A 4 25.40 -6.59 9.10
C PHE A 4 24.66 -6.98 7.82
N TYR A 5 24.52 -6.06 6.85
CA TYR A 5 23.87 -6.36 5.57
C TYR A 5 24.77 -7.18 4.62
N SER A 6 26.09 -7.02 4.72
CA SER A 6 27.04 -7.78 3.87
C SER A 6 27.10 -9.28 4.22
N ALA A 7 26.83 -9.67 5.47
CA ALA A 7 26.82 -11.08 5.87
C ALA A 7 25.56 -11.82 5.38
N LEU A 8 24.43 -11.12 5.21
CA LEU A 8 23.18 -11.72 4.76
C LEU A 8 23.15 -11.99 3.24
N PHE A 9 23.96 -11.27 2.45
CA PHE A 9 24.09 -11.51 1.00
C PHE A 9 25.30 -12.38 0.62
N ALA A 10 26.35 -12.41 1.43
CA ALA A 10 27.51 -13.28 1.18
C ALA A 10 27.18 -14.78 1.34
N ALA A 11 26.15 -15.14 2.12
CA ALA A 11 25.66 -16.51 2.21
C ALA A 11 24.75 -16.92 1.03
N GLY A 12 24.31 -15.98 0.19
CA GLY A 12 23.45 -16.24 -0.98
C GLY A 12 24.20 -16.49 -2.30
N GLY A 13 25.52 -16.28 -2.33
CA GLY A 13 26.33 -16.30 -3.56
C GLY A 13 26.96 -17.64 -3.95
N ALA A 14 26.74 -18.72 -3.19
CA ALA A 14 27.36 -20.03 -3.43
C ALA A 14 26.38 -21.10 -3.96
N ALA A 15 25.16 -20.71 -4.36
CA ALA A 15 24.11 -21.65 -4.76
C ALA A 15 23.78 -21.61 -6.27
N THR A 16 24.63 -21.02 -7.11
CA THR A 16 24.41 -20.94 -8.57
C THR A 16 25.48 -21.67 -9.39
N GLU A 17 26.18 -22.64 -8.81
CA GLU A 17 26.98 -23.61 -9.56
C GLU A 17 26.37 -25.01 -9.38
N GLY A 18 25.32 -25.30 -10.14
CA GLY A 18 24.70 -26.63 -10.10
C GLY A 18 23.23 -26.66 -10.45
N ALA A 19 22.81 -26.00 -11.54
CA ALA A 19 21.55 -26.35 -12.21
C ALA A 19 21.72 -27.69 -12.96
N SER A 20 22.27 -28.72 -12.31
CA SER A 20 22.14 -30.11 -12.73
C SER A 20 20.77 -30.61 -12.25
N ALA A 21 20.15 -31.51 -13.01
CA ALA A 21 18.82 -32.08 -12.77
C ALA A 21 18.66 -32.68 -11.36
N ARG A 22 18.42 -31.82 -10.37
CA ARG A 22 18.13 -32.20 -9.00
C ARG A 22 16.62 -32.45 -8.94
N GLY A 23 16.24 -33.71 -8.79
CA GLY A 23 14.85 -34.06 -8.51
C GLY A 23 14.35 -33.27 -7.30
N MET A 24 13.08 -32.87 -7.32
CA MET A 24 12.46 -32.09 -6.24
C MET A 24 12.62 -32.85 -4.93
N SER A 25 13.30 -32.26 -3.94
CA SER A 25 13.43 -32.91 -2.64
C SER A 25 12.09 -32.91 -1.91
N PRO A 26 11.83 -33.83 -0.96
CA PRO A 26 10.60 -33.81 -0.17
C PRO A 26 10.35 -32.46 0.54
N THR A 27 11.42 -31.78 0.94
CA THR A 27 11.35 -30.44 1.53
C THR A 27 10.86 -29.40 0.51
N ASP A 28 11.35 -29.44 -0.72
CA ASP A 28 10.90 -28.54 -1.78
C ASP A 28 9.42 -28.76 -2.07
N VAL A 29 8.98 -30.02 -2.16
CA VAL A 29 7.56 -30.37 -2.32
C VAL A 29 6.73 -29.78 -1.18
N ALA A 30 7.17 -29.96 0.07
CA ALA A 30 6.45 -29.47 1.24
C ALA A 30 6.35 -27.94 1.27
N LEU A 31 7.44 -27.24 0.89
CA LEU A 31 7.45 -25.79 0.79
C LEU A 31 6.48 -25.31 -0.30
N PHE A 32 6.56 -25.86 -1.51
CA PHE A 32 5.64 -25.49 -2.59
C PHE A 32 4.19 -25.80 -2.24
N ALA A 33 3.91 -26.97 -1.68
CA ALA A 33 2.57 -27.35 -1.25
C ALA A 33 2.03 -26.39 -0.19
N THR A 34 2.86 -25.97 0.76
CA THR A 34 2.46 -25.03 1.82
C THR A 34 2.18 -23.64 1.26
N VAL A 35 3.08 -23.10 0.43
CA VAL A 35 2.93 -21.77 -0.15
C VAL A 35 1.75 -21.73 -1.11
N ILE A 36 1.70 -22.63 -2.09
CA ILE A 36 0.63 -22.65 -3.08
C ILE A 36 -0.70 -23.01 -2.41
N GLY A 37 -0.70 -24.00 -1.52
CA GLY A 37 -1.89 -24.40 -0.77
C GLY A 37 -2.45 -23.27 0.08
N SER A 38 -1.59 -22.54 0.82
CA SER A 38 -2.03 -21.37 1.59
C SER A 38 -2.57 -20.25 0.70
N MET A 39 -1.91 -19.93 -0.42
CA MET A 39 -2.40 -18.93 -1.36
C MET A 39 -3.78 -19.28 -1.92
N LEU A 40 -4.00 -20.53 -2.32
CA LEU A 40 -5.27 -21.00 -2.83
C LEU A 40 -6.35 -21.03 -1.73
N LEU A 41 -6.00 -21.49 -0.54
CA LEU A 41 -6.92 -21.56 0.59
C LEU A 41 -7.38 -20.15 1.02
N PHE A 42 -6.43 -19.28 1.35
CA PHE A 42 -6.74 -17.93 1.84
C PHE A 42 -7.26 -17.02 0.73
N GLY A 43 -6.66 -17.07 -0.45
CA GLY A 43 -7.12 -16.32 -1.62
C GLY A 43 -8.52 -16.75 -2.06
N GLY A 44 -8.76 -18.07 -2.12
CA GLY A 44 -10.08 -18.63 -2.43
C GLY A 44 -11.12 -18.25 -1.38
N ALA A 45 -10.79 -18.38 -0.08
CA ALA A 45 -11.66 -17.96 1.00
C ALA A 45 -11.99 -16.46 0.92
N ALA A 46 -11.01 -15.61 0.60
CA ALA A 46 -11.22 -14.17 0.44
C ALA A 46 -12.19 -13.86 -0.71
N VAL A 47 -12.02 -14.50 -1.87
CA VAL A 47 -12.93 -14.32 -3.03
C VAL A 47 -14.34 -14.81 -2.70
N LEU A 48 -14.48 -15.95 -2.04
CA LEU A 48 -15.79 -16.48 -1.64
C LEU A 48 -16.48 -15.57 -0.62
N ALA A 49 -15.74 -15.10 0.39
CA ALA A 49 -16.25 -14.17 1.39
C ALA A 49 -16.67 -12.83 0.76
N LEU A 50 -15.87 -12.29 -0.16
CA LEU A 50 -16.18 -11.05 -0.87
C LEU A 50 -17.40 -11.23 -1.78
N SER A 51 -17.49 -12.35 -2.51
CA SER A 51 -18.65 -12.68 -3.34
C SER A 51 -19.93 -12.81 -2.50
N TRP A 52 -19.83 -13.45 -1.34
CA TRP A 52 -20.93 -13.51 -0.38
C TRP A 52 -21.34 -12.11 0.08
N ALA A 53 -20.38 -11.25 0.45
CA ALA A 53 -20.65 -9.89 0.93
C ALA A 53 -21.40 -9.05 -0.12
N PHE A 54 -21.01 -9.15 -1.40
CA PHE A 54 -21.74 -8.51 -2.50
C PHE A 54 -23.16 -9.06 -2.65
N ARG A 55 -23.33 -10.38 -2.64
CA ARG A 55 -24.65 -11.02 -2.80
C ARG A 55 -25.59 -10.77 -1.62
N ALA A 56 -25.03 -10.60 -0.42
CA ALA A 56 -25.76 -10.35 0.81
C ALA A 56 -26.01 -8.85 1.06
N GLY A 57 -25.67 -7.97 0.11
CA GLY A 57 -25.91 -6.53 0.24
C GLY A 57 -25.09 -5.85 1.33
N GLN A 58 -23.97 -6.43 1.76
CA GLN A 58 -23.12 -5.83 2.82
C GLN A 58 -22.54 -4.46 2.40
N PHE A 59 -22.56 -4.16 1.10
CA PHE A 59 -22.13 -2.86 0.55
C PHE A 59 -23.30 -1.93 0.20
N ASP A 60 -24.55 -2.33 0.39
CA ASP A 60 -25.72 -1.53 -0.04
C ASP A 60 -25.78 -0.17 0.69
N ASN A 61 -25.29 -0.14 1.93
CA ASN A 61 -25.30 1.05 2.77
C ASN A 61 -23.92 1.72 2.93
N PHE A 62 -23.00 1.43 2.01
CA PHE A 62 -21.63 1.94 2.07
C PHE A 62 -21.57 3.48 2.11
N GLN A 63 -22.48 4.14 1.39
CA GLN A 63 -22.57 5.61 1.37
C GLN A 63 -23.09 6.20 2.67
N GLN A 64 -23.94 5.49 3.42
CA GLN A 64 -24.39 6.00 4.73
C GLN A 64 -23.28 5.84 5.78
N GLY A 65 -22.55 4.73 5.74
CA GLY A 65 -21.39 4.50 6.60
C GLY A 65 -20.26 5.50 6.37
N SER A 66 -19.98 5.85 5.10
CA SER A 66 -18.98 6.90 4.82
C SER A 66 -19.42 8.28 5.31
N ARG A 67 -20.73 8.55 5.35
CA ARG A 67 -21.29 9.82 5.82
C ARG A 67 -21.38 9.94 7.34
N SER A 68 -21.31 8.84 8.09
CA SER A 68 -21.44 8.86 9.55
C SER A 68 -20.21 9.42 10.29
N ILE A 69 -19.09 9.62 9.59
CA ILE A 69 -17.90 10.26 10.17
C ILE A 69 -18.06 11.79 10.27
N PHE A 70 -18.90 12.36 9.41
CA PHE A 70 -19.17 13.79 9.40
C PHE A 70 -20.20 14.12 10.48
N GLY A 71 -19.96 15.22 11.20
CA GLY A 71 -20.98 15.80 12.07
C GLY A 71 -22.22 16.25 11.27
N PRO A 72 -23.38 16.46 11.92
CA PRO A 72 -24.61 16.90 11.25
C PRO A 72 -24.46 18.23 10.49
N ASP A 73 -23.51 19.08 10.91
CA ASP A 73 -23.25 20.40 10.33
C ASP A 73 -21.96 20.46 9.49
N GLU A 74 -21.28 19.32 9.28
CA GLU A 74 -19.99 19.28 8.59
C GLU A 74 -20.17 19.11 7.06
N PRO A 75 -19.52 19.94 6.23
CA PRO A 75 -19.70 19.89 4.78
C PRO A 75 -19.06 18.63 4.17
N ILE A 76 -19.84 17.89 3.39
CA ILE A 76 -19.38 16.67 2.71
C ILE A 76 -18.88 17.03 1.31
N GLY A 77 -17.62 16.71 1.03
CA GLY A 77 -17.00 16.95 -0.28
C GLY A 77 -16.28 18.30 -0.41
N GLU A 78 -16.20 19.08 0.68
CA GLU A 78 -15.40 20.29 0.78
C GLU A 78 -14.18 20.02 1.68
N GLY A 79 -13.00 20.47 1.26
CA GLY A 79 -11.79 20.36 2.07
C GLY A 79 -11.86 21.30 3.27
N THR A 80 -11.98 20.75 4.47
CA THR A 80 -12.06 21.52 5.73
C THR A 80 -10.69 21.78 6.38
N ASP A 81 -9.62 21.11 5.92
CA ASP A 81 -8.27 21.32 6.44
C ASP A 81 -7.61 22.53 5.76
N ALA A 82 -7.77 23.70 6.38
CA ALA A 82 -7.02 24.90 6.04
C ALA A 82 -5.84 25.04 6.99
N PHE A 83 -4.62 24.85 6.47
CA PHE A 83 -3.40 25.17 7.23
C PHE A 83 -3.41 26.66 7.63
N PRO A 84 -3.12 26.99 8.91
CA PRO A 84 -3.05 28.37 9.35
C PRO A 84 -2.09 29.20 8.47
N GLY A 85 -2.63 30.21 7.78
CA GLY A 85 -1.87 31.08 6.86
C GLY A 85 -2.18 30.89 5.37
N ALA A 86 -2.98 29.90 4.97
CA ALA A 86 -3.48 29.79 3.61
C ALA A 86 -4.52 30.90 3.33
N ARG A 87 -4.22 31.82 2.41
CA ARG A 87 -5.21 32.80 1.93
C ARG A 87 -6.15 32.11 0.93
N PRO A 88 -7.49 32.28 1.03
CA PRO A 88 -8.45 31.62 0.15
C PRO A 88 -8.19 31.84 -1.37
N ALA A 89 -7.60 32.98 -1.75
CA ALA A 89 -7.29 33.32 -3.14
C ALA A 89 -6.02 32.63 -3.71
N GLU A 90 -5.41 31.71 -2.97
CA GLU A 90 -4.16 31.02 -3.33
C GLU A 90 -4.41 29.53 -3.67
N ALA A 91 -5.55 28.96 -3.27
CA ALA A 91 -5.91 27.57 -3.49
C ALA A 91 -6.32 27.25 -4.96
N ASP A 92 -6.86 28.23 -5.67
CA ASP A 92 -7.27 28.10 -7.08
C ASP A 92 -6.19 28.56 -8.08
N ARG A 93 -5.04 29.05 -7.59
CA ARG A 93 -3.92 29.39 -8.47
C ARG A 93 -3.16 28.12 -8.80
N GLU A 94 -3.03 27.79 -10.09
CA GLU A 94 -2.08 26.78 -10.54
C GLU A 94 -0.73 27.06 -9.86
N PRO A 95 -0.07 26.02 -9.29
CA PRO A 95 1.19 26.23 -8.60
C PRO A 95 2.20 26.75 -9.61
N GLU A 96 2.49 28.05 -9.52
CA GLU A 96 3.61 28.67 -10.22
C GLU A 96 4.85 27.80 -10.00
N PRO A 97 5.58 27.43 -11.07
CA PRO A 97 6.72 26.54 -10.96
C PRO A 97 7.68 27.10 -9.91
N PHE A 98 7.95 26.28 -8.88
CA PHE A 98 8.77 26.64 -7.73
C PHE A 98 10.11 27.22 -8.20
N SER A 99 10.22 28.54 -8.18
CA SER A 99 11.42 29.26 -8.58
C SER A 99 12.36 29.30 -7.38
N VAL A 100 13.35 28.40 -7.38
CA VAL A 100 14.38 28.19 -6.35
C VAL A 100 15.20 29.46 -6.03
N THR A 101 15.14 30.48 -6.86
CA THR A 101 15.89 31.73 -6.71
C THR A 101 15.08 32.79 -5.97
N GLY A 102 15.06 32.72 -4.63
CA GLY A 102 14.62 33.84 -3.80
C GLY A 102 15.62 35.02 -3.86
N PRO A 103 15.19 36.27 -3.63
CA PRO A 103 16.06 37.44 -3.67
C PRO A 103 17.14 37.36 -2.57
N PRO A 104 18.39 37.80 -2.84
CA PRO A 104 19.46 37.74 -1.86
C PRO A 104 19.10 38.57 -0.63
N ALA A 105 19.21 37.96 0.55
CA ALA A 105 18.97 38.60 1.83
C ALA A 105 19.84 39.86 1.94
N ARG A 106 19.19 41.03 2.06
CA ARG A 106 19.87 42.29 2.39
C ARG A 106 20.41 42.15 3.82
N ARG A 107 21.74 42.15 3.95
CA ARG A 107 22.44 42.32 5.22
C ARG A 107 22.32 43.74 5.73
#